data_AF-A0A8X6NQA3-F1
#
_entry.id   AF-A0A8X6NQA3-F1
#
_cell.length_a   1.000
_cell.length_b   1.000
_cell.length_c   1.000
_cell.angle_alpha   90.00
_cell.angle_beta   90.00
_cell.angle_gamma   90.00
#
_symmetry.space_group_name_H-M   'P 1'
#
loop_
_entity.id
_entity.type
_entity.pdbx_description
1 polymer ?
#
loop_
_entity_poly.entity_id
_entity_poly.type
_entity_poly.pdbx_seq_one_letter_code
_entity_poly.pdbx_strand_id
1 'polypeptide(L)'
;LEAIHPSAYEAFQASRNLEDIVKRCKKAGKKGNLDDHLDAKSTLMTPVLPMLAMACKDLELPFKKYPEGFYVEIKYDGERVQIHKRGQEFGYYSRSLKPVMPHKVAHFKDYIPKAFPYGNDLMLDCEILLVDNEGKPLPFGTLGAHR
;
A
#
# COMPACT_ATOMS: atom_id res chain seq x y z
N LEU A 1 -5.36 -19.66 8.36
CA LEU A 1 -5.75 -19.70 6.93
C LEU A 1 -5.24 -20.95 6.24
N GLU A 2 -4.07 -21.46 6.63
CA GLU A 2 -3.50 -22.72 6.12
C GLU A 2 -4.46 -23.92 6.24
N ALA A 3 -5.29 -23.97 7.28
CA ALA A 3 -6.34 -24.99 7.42
C ALA A 3 -7.41 -24.99 6.30
N ILE A 4 -7.51 -23.91 5.50
CA ILE A 4 -8.45 -23.78 4.38
C ILE A 4 -7.76 -24.14 3.05
N HIS A 5 -6.52 -23.69 2.87
CA HIS A 5 -5.66 -24.01 1.73
C HIS A 5 -4.20 -23.67 2.10
N PRO A 6 -3.19 -24.47 1.68
CA PRO A 6 -1.79 -24.20 2.00
C PRO A 6 -1.32 -22.79 1.63
N SER A 7 -1.69 -22.29 0.45
CA SER A 7 -1.35 -20.93 -0.02
C SER A 7 -2.37 -19.83 0.34
N ALA A 8 -3.40 -20.12 1.14
CA ALA A 8 -4.42 -19.11 1.50
C ALA A 8 -3.84 -17.94 2.29
N TYR A 9 -2.82 -18.18 3.12
CA TYR A 9 -2.21 -17.11 3.91
C TYR A 9 -1.43 -16.12 3.05
N GLU A 10 -0.61 -16.62 2.13
CA GLU A 10 0.12 -15.79 1.17
C GLU A 10 -0.83 -15.00 0.26
N ALA A 11 -1.85 -15.68 -0.29
CA ALA A 11 -2.87 -15.03 -1.09
C ALA A 11 -3.62 -13.93 -0.31
N PHE A 12 -3.87 -14.15 0.98
CA PHE A 12 -4.45 -13.14 1.87
C PHE A 12 -3.49 -11.98 2.18
N GLN A 13 -2.18 -12.21 2.27
CA GLN A 13 -1.23 -11.12 2.47
C GLN A 13 -1.21 -10.17 1.26
N ALA A 14 -1.36 -10.70 0.05
CA ALA A 14 -1.41 -9.91 -1.17
C ALA A 14 -2.73 -9.16 -1.39
N SER A 15 -3.87 -9.78 -1.07
CA SER A 15 -5.19 -9.19 -1.36
C SER A 15 -5.92 -8.63 -0.14
N ARG A 16 -5.60 -9.05 1.08
CA ARG A 16 -6.28 -8.70 2.35
C ARG A 16 -7.81 -8.84 2.34
N ASN A 17 -8.36 -9.59 1.37
CA ASN A 17 -9.78 -9.82 1.22
C ASN A 17 -10.11 -11.27 1.57
N LEU A 18 -10.43 -11.51 2.84
CA LEU A 18 -10.69 -12.86 3.34
C LEU A 18 -11.89 -13.52 2.64
N GLU A 19 -12.94 -12.75 2.33
CA GLU A 19 -14.11 -13.27 1.64
C GLU A 19 -13.74 -13.78 0.24
N ASP A 20 -12.93 -13.02 -0.50
CA ASP A 20 -12.38 -13.45 -1.78
C ASP A 20 -11.53 -14.72 -1.64
N ILE A 21 -10.60 -14.79 -0.66
CA ILE A 21 -9.80 -15.99 -0.42
C ILE A 21 -10.70 -17.21 -0.21
N VAL A 22 -11.68 -17.11 0.68
CA VAL A 22 -12.59 -18.22 1.00
C VAL A 22 -13.39 -18.64 -0.23
N LYS A 23 -13.87 -17.70 -1.05
CA LYS A 23 -14.56 -18.01 -2.31
C LYS A 23 -13.65 -18.73 -3.31
N ARG A 24 -12.39 -18.29 -3.45
CA ARG A 24 -11.40 -18.92 -4.33
C ARG A 24 -11.04 -20.34 -3.86
N CYS A 25 -10.77 -20.53 -2.56
CA CYS A 25 -10.51 -21.86 -1.99
C CYS A 25 -11.67 -22.83 -2.19
N LYS A 26 -12.92 -22.38 -1.95
CA LYS A 26 -14.12 -23.21 -2.18
C LYS A 26 -14.27 -23.64 -3.65
N LYS A 27 -13.90 -22.77 -4.58
CA LYS A 27 -13.95 -23.07 -6.03
C LYS A 27 -12.86 -24.05 -6.45
N ALA A 28 -11.65 -23.93 -5.91
CA ALA A 28 -10.54 -24.85 -6.15
C ALA A 28 -10.85 -26.26 -5.62
N GLY A 29 -11.36 -26.35 -4.38
CA GLY A 29 -11.76 -27.63 -3.77
C GLY A 29 -12.86 -28.36 -4.55
N LYS A 30 -13.78 -27.64 -5.20
CA LYS A 30 -14.82 -28.23 -6.08
C LYS A 30 -14.28 -28.76 -7.41
N LYS A 31 -13.12 -28.27 -7.87
CA LYS A 31 -12.46 -28.74 -9.09
C LYS A 31 -11.50 -29.91 -8.85
N GLY A 32 -11.35 -30.36 -7.61
CA GLY A 32 -10.52 -31.52 -7.25
C GLY A 32 -9.01 -31.27 -7.27
N ASN A 33 -8.56 -30.02 -7.48
CA ASN A 33 -7.14 -29.66 -7.54
C ASN A 33 -6.80 -28.80 -6.32
N LEU A 34 -6.38 -29.46 -5.24
CA LEU A 34 -5.89 -28.82 -4.00
C LEU A 34 -4.41 -28.38 -4.10
N ASP A 35 -3.73 -28.80 -5.16
CA ASP A 35 -2.35 -28.40 -5.48
C ASP A 35 -2.27 -27.14 -6.36
N ASP A 36 -3.41 -26.60 -6.81
CA ASP A 36 -3.42 -25.33 -7.56
C ASP A 36 -3.04 -24.19 -6.62
N HIS A 37 -1.84 -23.65 -6.81
CA HIS A 37 -1.37 -22.49 -6.07
C HIS A 37 -2.35 -21.32 -6.28
N LEU A 38 -2.94 -20.81 -5.20
CA LEU A 38 -3.72 -19.59 -5.27
C LEU A 38 -2.80 -18.43 -5.61
N ASP A 39 -2.94 -17.86 -6.81
CA ASP A 39 -2.18 -16.68 -7.19
C ASP A 39 -2.36 -15.55 -6.15
N ALA A 40 -1.23 -15.07 -5.64
CA ALA A 40 -1.14 -13.85 -4.85
C ALA A 40 -1.29 -12.65 -5.80
N LYS A 41 -2.53 -12.16 -5.94
CA LYS A 41 -2.86 -11.00 -6.77
C LYS A 41 -3.32 -9.84 -5.90
N SER A 42 -2.70 -8.67 -6.10
CA SER A 42 -3.22 -7.41 -5.61
C SER A 42 -4.41 -6.99 -6.48
N THR A 43 -5.49 -6.55 -5.83
CA THR A 43 -6.71 -6.12 -6.53
C THR A 43 -6.92 -4.63 -6.30
N LEU A 44 -7.22 -3.89 -7.38
CA LEU A 44 -7.53 -2.46 -7.28
C LEU A 44 -8.67 -2.20 -6.29
N MET A 45 -8.61 -1.07 -5.58
CA MET A 45 -9.51 -0.72 -4.46
C MET A 45 -9.48 -1.68 -3.25
N THR A 46 -8.54 -2.62 -3.18
CA THR A 46 -8.31 -3.43 -1.99
C THR A 46 -6.90 -3.18 -1.46
N PRO A 47 -6.73 -2.72 -0.21
CA PRO A 47 -5.43 -2.27 0.26
C PRO A 47 -4.44 -3.42 0.40
N VAL A 48 -3.21 -3.18 -0.05
CA VAL A 48 -2.09 -4.13 0.01
C VAL A 48 -1.28 -3.88 1.28
N LEU A 49 -0.80 -4.94 1.93
CA LEU A 49 0.05 -4.82 3.11
C LEU A 49 1.34 -4.05 2.74
N PRO A 50 1.62 -2.91 3.39
CA PRO A 50 2.79 -2.10 3.06
C PRO A 50 4.09 -2.86 3.33
N MET A 51 5.03 -2.79 2.39
CA MET A 51 6.41 -3.27 2.60
C MET A 51 7.07 -2.49 3.75
N LEU A 52 7.76 -3.19 4.64
CA LEU A 52 8.43 -2.60 5.79
C LEU A 52 9.94 -2.46 5.56
N ALA A 53 10.52 -1.40 6.12
CA ALA A 53 11.96 -1.20 6.15
C ALA A 53 12.56 -1.78 7.43
N MET A 54 13.74 -2.36 7.31
CA MET A 54 14.56 -2.79 8.45
C MET A 54 15.45 -1.63 8.90
N ALA A 55 15.56 -1.40 10.21
CA ALA A 55 16.49 -0.42 10.75
C ALA A 55 17.93 -0.86 10.45
N CYS A 56 18.71 0.02 9.83
CA CYS A 56 20.10 -0.20 9.52
C CYS A 56 20.97 0.48 10.59
N LYS A 57 21.77 -0.31 11.32
CA LYS A 57 22.66 0.20 12.39
C LYS A 57 24.11 0.43 11.91
N ASP A 58 24.43 -0.05 10.73
CA ASP A 58 25.78 -0.02 10.15
C ASP A 58 25.65 0.37 8.68
N LEU A 59 26.28 1.48 8.29
CA LEU A 59 26.23 2.00 6.93
C LEU A 59 26.86 1.05 5.91
N GLU A 60 27.72 0.12 6.33
CA GLU A 60 28.33 -0.89 5.44
C GLU A 60 27.36 -2.03 5.09
N LEU A 61 26.31 -2.24 5.89
CA LEU A 61 25.39 -3.36 5.74
C LEU A 61 24.63 -3.35 4.39
N PRO A 62 24.06 -2.21 3.92
CA PRO A 62 23.36 -2.18 2.64
C PRO A 62 24.28 -2.47 1.45
N PHE A 63 25.51 -1.94 1.46
CA PHE A 63 26.48 -2.18 0.38
C PHE A 63 26.89 -3.66 0.30
N LYS A 64 27.10 -4.32 1.44
CA LYS A 64 27.38 -5.76 1.48
C LYS A 64 26.19 -6.60 1.05
N LYS A 65 24.97 -6.19 1.43
CA LYS A 65 23.74 -6.94 1.15
C LYS A 65 23.26 -6.77 -0.30
N TYR A 66 23.50 -5.60 -0.88
CA TYR A 66 23.07 -5.22 -2.22
C TYR A 66 24.27 -4.72 -3.05
N PRO A 67 25.19 -5.63 -3.44
CA PRO A 67 26.42 -5.26 -4.15
C PRO A 67 26.16 -4.67 -5.54
N GLU A 68 25.02 -5.03 -6.16
CA GLU A 68 24.57 -4.50 -7.45
C GLU A 68 24.03 -3.05 -7.36
N GLY A 69 24.00 -2.47 -6.16
CA GLY A 69 23.49 -1.14 -5.88
C GLY A 69 22.06 -1.12 -5.32
N PHE A 70 21.65 0.07 -4.89
CA PHE A 70 20.34 0.32 -4.30
C PHE A 70 19.94 1.78 -4.51
N TYR A 71 18.63 2.05 -4.49
CA TYR A 71 18.09 3.40 -4.49
C TYR A 71 18.07 3.98 -3.07
N VAL A 72 18.25 5.29 -2.97
CA VAL A 72 18.20 6.03 -1.70
C VAL A 72 17.16 7.13 -1.83
N GLU A 73 16.24 7.15 -0.89
CA GLU A 73 15.20 8.18 -0.78
C GLU A 73 15.29 8.86 0.58
N ILE A 74 14.82 10.11 0.64
CA ILE A 74 14.68 10.83 1.91
C ILE A 74 13.60 10.13 2.74
N LYS A 75 13.91 9.84 4.00
CA LYS A 75 12.90 9.34 4.94
C LYS A 75 12.02 10.50 5.42
N TYR A 76 10.91 10.71 4.74
CA TYR A 76 9.91 11.70 5.10
C TYR A 76 9.30 11.44 6.50
N ASP A 77 9.00 12.50 7.24
CA ASP A 77 8.33 12.48 8.55
C ASP A 77 6.86 12.85 8.38
N GLY A 78 6.08 11.92 7.82
CA GLY A 78 4.70 12.14 7.45
C GLY A 78 3.80 10.97 7.81
N GLU A 79 2.67 10.88 7.12
CA GLU A 79 1.78 9.73 7.22
C GLU A 79 1.87 8.88 5.96
N ARG A 80 2.22 7.61 6.10
CA ARG A 80 2.19 6.67 4.97
C ARG A 80 0.76 6.45 4.51
N VAL A 81 0.52 6.72 3.23
CA VAL A 81 -0.77 6.54 2.57
C VAL A 81 -0.60 5.73 1.30
N GLN A 82 -1.38 4.68 1.17
CA GLN A 82 -1.55 3.94 -0.06
C GLN A 82 -2.76 4.52 -0.80
N ILE A 83 -2.55 4.97 -2.04
CA ILE A 83 -3.58 5.59 -2.87
C ILE A 83 -3.98 4.61 -3.96
N HIS A 84 -5.27 4.30 -4.03
CA HIS A 84 -5.86 3.53 -5.11
C HIS A 84 -6.73 4.47 -5.93
N LYS A 85 -6.59 4.42 -7.25
CA LYS A 85 -7.44 5.15 -8.19
C LYS A 85 -8.02 4.16 -9.19
N ARG A 86 -9.34 4.18 -9.37
CA ARG A 86 -10.07 3.44 -10.40
C ARG A 86 -10.95 4.40 -11.18
N GLY A 87 -10.51 4.82 -12.36
CA GLY A 87 -11.15 5.92 -13.08
C GLY A 87 -11.21 7.20 -12.23
N GLN A 88 -12.41 7.56 -11.76
CA GLN A 88 -12.68 8.72 -10.90
C GLN A 88 -12.85 8.38 -9.42
N GLU A 89 -12.82 7.10 -9.08
CA GLU A 89 -12.93 6.62 -7.70
C GLU A 89 -11.56 6.58 -7.04
N PHE A 90 -11.48 7.05 -5.79
CA PHE A 90 -10.24 7.08 -5.02
C PHE A 90 -10.41 6.38 -3.67
N GLY A 91 -9.44 5.54 -3.32
CA GLY A 91 -9.27 4.94 -2.00
C GLY A 91 -7.96 5.40 -1.39
N TYR A 92 -7.99 5.79 -0.11
CA TYR A 92 -6.81 6.23 0.63
C TYR A 92 -6.69 5.40 1.90
N TYR A 93 -5.60 4.66 2.04
CA TYR A 93 -5.40 3.71 3.13
C TYR A 93 -4.15 4.05 3.90
N SER A 94 -4.27 4.16 5.23
CA SER A 94 -3.15 4.37 6.14
C SER A 94 -2.24 3.14 6.18
N ARG A 95 -1.09 3.24 6.88
CA ARG A 95 -0.23 2.10 7.21
C ARG A 95 -0.98 0.90 7.82
N SER A 96 -2.05 1.15 8.58
CA SER A 96 -2.88 0.11 9.20
C SER A 96 -3.98 -0.44 8.28
N LEU A 97 -3.97 -0.05 7.00
CA LEU A 97 -4.97 -0.36 5.98
C LEU A 97 -6.36 0.21 6.25
N LYS A 98 -6.50 1.09 7.25
CA LYS A 98 -7.74 1.82 7.53
C LYS A 98 -7.87 3.04 6.62
N PRO A 99 -9.11 3.44 6.25
CA PRO A 99 -9.34 4.68 5.51
C PRO A 99 -8.71 5.90 6.19
N VAL A 100 -8.04 6.74 5.40
CA VAL A 100 -7.45 7.99 5.90
C VAL A 100 -8.55 9.05 6.08
N MET A 101 -8.38 9.95 7.05
CA MET A 101 -9.35 11.01 7.31
C MET A 101 -9.48 11.97 6.10
N PRO A 102 -10.69 12.31 5.65
CA PRO A 102 -10.89 13.08 4.42
C PRO A 102 -10.15 14.43 4.38
N HIS A 103 -10.06 15.14 5.50
CA HIS A 103 -9.40 16.45 5.57
C HIS A 103 -7.89 16.40 5.22
N LYS A 104 -7.26 15.22 5.26
CA LYS A 104 -5.86 15.03 4.91
C LYS A 104 -5.63 14.74 3.42
N VAL A 105 -6.64 14.21 2.72
CA VAL A 105 -6.44 13.55 1.41
C VAL A 105 -7.45 13.94 0.33
N ALA A 106 -8.58 14.56 0.68
CA ALA A 106 -9.69 14.80 -0.25
C ALA A 106 -9.28 15.61 -1.49
N HIS A 107 -8.29 16.50 -1.34
CA HIS A 107 -7.82 17.37 -2.42
C HIS A 107 -6.99 16.63 -3.47
N PHE A 108 -6.41 15.46 -3.16
CA PHE A 108 -5.54 14.75 -4.11
C PHE A 108 -6.26 14.29 -5.37
N LYS A 109 -7.58 14.08 -5.31
CA LYS A 109 -8.39 13.73 -6.48
C LYS A 109 -8.29 14.76 -7.62
N ASP A 110 -7.96 16.02 -7.29
CA ASP A 110 -7.87 17.12 -8.25
C ASP A 110 -6.46 17.24 -8.88
N TYR A 111 -5.46 16.55 -8.31
CA TYR A 111 -4.06 16.63 -8.71
C TYR A 111 -3.49 15.32 -9.25
N ILE A 112 -3.90 14.17 -8.72
CA ILE A 112 -3.44 12.86 -9.19
C ILE A 112 -3.71 12.66 -10.69
N PRO A 113 -4.89 12.99 -11.24
CA PRO A 113 -5.11 12.87 -12.69
C PRO A 113 -4.19 13.76 -13.52
N LYS A 114 -3.75 14.90 -12.98
CA LYS A 114 -2.82 15.82 -13.64
C LYS A 114 -1.38 15.30 -13.60
N ALA A 115 -0.98 14.72 -12.47
CA ALA A 115 0.33 14.09 -12.31
C ALA A 115 0.47 12.79 -13.14
N PHE A 116 -0.64 12.06 -13.33
CA PHE A 116 -0.70 10.80 -14.06
C PHE A 116 -1.75 10.86 -15.19
N PRO A 117 -1.50 11.65 -16.27
CA PRO A 117 -2.51 11.89 -17.32
C PRO A 117 -2.94 10.62 -18.07
N TYR A 118 -2.07 9.61 -18.11
CA TYR A 118 -2.35 8.31 -18.75
C TYR A 118 -2.69 7.20 -17.73
N GLY A 119 -2.67 7.52 -16.43
CA GLY A 119 -2.93 6.58 -15.34
C GLY A 119 -4.42 6.54 -14.98
N ASN A 120 -5.21 5.81 -15.74
CA ASN A 120 -6.63 5.65 -15.42
C ASN A 120 -6.85 4.85 -14.12
N ASP A 121 -6.10 3.76 -13.98
CA ASP A 121 -6.15 2.86 -12.83
C ASP A 121 -4.73 2.69 -12.27
N LEU A 122 -4.56 2.95 -10.97
CA LEU A 122 -3.23 2.91 -10.34
C LEU A 122 -3.29 2.65 -8.84
N MET A 123 -2.17 2.13 -8.31
CA MET A 123 -1.87 2.04 -6.88
C MET A 123 -0.56 2.77 -6.63
N LEU A 124 -0.53 3.67 -5.66
CA LEU A 124 0.66 4.41 -5.24
C LEU A 124 0.93 4.14 -3.77
N ASP A 125 2.21 4.02 -3.41
CA ASP A 125 2.69 4.03 -2.03
C ASP A 125 3.41 5.35 -1.82
N CYS A 126 2.99 6.13 -0.83
CA CYS A 126 3.51 7.48 -0.65
C CYS A 126 3.51 7.88 0.83
N GLU A 127 4.24 8.95 1.12
CA GLU A 127 4.16 9.68 2.39
C GLU A 127 3.45 11.00 2.13
N ILE A 128 2.42 11.33 2.92
CA ILE A 128 1.78 12.64 2.88
C ILE A 128 2.39 13.53 3.96
N LEU A 129 2.62 14.79 3.62
CA LEU A 129 3.19 15.79 4.51
C LEU A 129 2.31 17.05 4.50
N LEU A 130 2.33 17.77 5.61
CA LEU A 130 1.89 19.16 5.61
C LEU A 130 3.08 20.04 5.26
N VAL A 131 2.88 21.02 4.40
CA VAL A 131 3.91 21.93 3.93
C VAL A 131 3.44 23.35 4.21
N ASP A 132 4.35 24.21 4.67
CA ASP A 132 4.04 25.62 4.87
C ASP A 132 3.98 26.39 3.54
N ASN A 133 3.63 27.68 3.62
CA ASN A 133 3.49 28.54 2.44
C ASN A 133 4.83 28.83 1.74
N GLU A 134 5.97 28.51 2.36
CA GLU A 134 7.31 28.66 1.82
C GLU A 134 7.84 27.35 1.20
N GLY A 135 7.05 26.27 1.27
CA GLY A 135 7.39 24.96 0.70
C GLY A 135 8.15 24.05 1.66
N LYS A 136 8.26 24.40 2.95
CA LYS A 136 8.97 23.60 3.94
C LYS A 136 8.03 22.55 4.59
N PRO A 137 8.44 21.27 4.65
CA PRO A 137 7.70 20.25 5.38
C PRO A 137 7.59 20.58 6.87
N LEU A 138 6.39 20.46 7.41
CA LEU A 138 6.10 20.61 8.84
C LEU A 138 6.17 19.24 9.54
N PRO A 139 6.43 19.20 10.87
CA PRO A 139 6.54 17.96 11.62
C PRO A 139 5.25 17.11 11.56
N PHE A 140 5.37 15.78 11.62
CA PHE A 140 4.23 14.86 11.53
C PHE A 140 2.98 15.26 12.37
N GLY A 141 3.19 15.77 13.58
CA GLY A 141 2.12 16.17 14.49
C GLY A 141 1.18 17.26 13.95
N THR A 142 1.60 18.05 12.96
CA THR A 142 0.79 19.15 12.39
C THR A 142 -0.28 18.66 11.41
N LEU A 143 -0.29 17.38 11.04
CA LEU A 143 -1.33 16.80 10.17
C LEU A 143 -2.70 16.66 10.87
N GLY A 144 -2.77 16.87 12.19
CA GLY A 144 -4.02 16.81 12.94
C GLY A 144 -4.86 18.09 12.78
N ALA A 145 -6.16 17.94 12.57
CA ALA A 145 -7.10 19.07 12.72
C ALA A 145 -7.27 19.39 14.22
N HIS A 146 -6.88 20.61 14.63
CA HIS A 146 -7.26 21.14 15.93
C HIS A 146 -8.74 21.54 15.89
N ARG A 147 -9.50 21.16 16.92
CA ARG A 147 -10.87 21.64 17.15
C ARG A 147 -10.86 22.90 17.98
#